data_AF-A0A7X8WJW0-F1
#
_entry.id   AF-A0A7X8WJW0-F1
#
_cell.length_a   1.000
_cell.length_b   1.000
_cell.length_c   1.000
_cell.angle_alpha   90.00
_cell.angle_beta   90.00
_cell.angle_gamma   90.00
#
_symmetry.space_group_name_H-M   'P 1'
#
loop_
_entity.id
_entity.type
_entity.pdbx_description
1 polymer ?
#
loop_
_entity_poly.entity_id
_entity_poly.type
_entity_poly.pdbx_seq_one_letter_code
_entity_poly.pdbx_strand_id
1 'polypeptide(L)'
;MILTNRLYKREKPSKEAKSVFIFCEGAKRERDYFNYFVNIDSRINIEVYSLKHDEDNSPLGLFDIAEKCIVKSKENPNPKYDFREGDEVWIVLDIDKDKFNSREPQFDEIKRRCKNNKKWFLALSNPCFEVWLYFHLYSSKPDNLSTKCSVWKSLVNKKVKGGFDSRRHPIYI
;
A
#
# COMPACT_ATOMS: atom_id res chain seq x y z
N MET A 1 -43.33 16.05 -16.76
CA MET A 1 -42.47 17.25 -16.73
C MET A 1 -41.33 16.97 -15.76
N ILE A 2 -40.17 16.57 -16.26
CA ILE A 2 -38.99 16.25 -15.43
C ILE A 2 -38.16 17.52 -15.33
N LEU A 3 -37.98 18.05 -14.12
CA LEU A 3 -37.24 19.29 -13.88
C LEU A 3 -35.74 19.05 -14.13
N THR A 4 -35.29 19.30 -15.37
CA THR A 4 -33.88 19.40 -15.74
C THR A 4 -33.40 20.81 -15.38
N ASN A 5 -32.94 21.02 -14.14
CA ASN A 5 -31.98 22.06 -13.75
C ASN A 5 -31.75 22.02 -12.24
N ARG A 6 -31.05 20.99 -11.74
CA ARG A 6 -30.28 21.17 -10.50
C ARG A 6 -29.03 21.96 -10.89
N LEU A 7 -29.02 23.26 -10.59
CA LEU A 7 -27.82 24.08 -10.68
C LEU A 7 -26.76 23.44 -9.78
N TYR A 8 -25.75 22.80 -10.38
CA TYR A 8 -24.58 22.29 -9.67
C TYR A 8 -23.84 23.50 -9.09
N LYS A 9 -24.11 23.81 -7.81
CA LYS A 9 -23.38 24.84 -7.08
C LYS A 9 -22.14 24.15 -6.52
N ARG A 10 -20.98 24.43 -7.10
CA ARG A 10 -19.69 23.93 -6.60
C ARG A 10 -19.52 24.44 -5.18
N GLU A 11 -19.69 23.57 -4.19
CA GLU A 11 -19.39 23.90 -2.80
C GLU A 11 -17.89 24.13 -2.66
N LYS A 12 -17.50 25.05 -1.77
CA LYS A 12 -16.09 25.20 -1.42
C LYS A 12 -15.61 23.87 -0.82
N PRO A 13 -14.41 23.38 -1.18
CA PRO A 13 -13.87 22.15 -0.61
C PRO A 13 -13.92 22.27 0.92
N SER A 14 -14.72 21.45 1.59
CA SER A 14 -15.07 21.68 2.99
C SER A 14 -14.15 20.93 3.98
N LYS A 15 -13.18 20.15 3.49
CA LYS A 15 -12.12 19.48 4.26
C LYS A 15 -10.87 19.37 3.39
N GLU A 16 -9.69 19.62 3.97
CA GLU A 16 -8.45 19.19 3.33
C GLU A 16 -8.48 17.66 3.21
N ALA A 17 -8.14 17.15 2.02
CA ALA A 17 -8.09 15.71 1.80
C ALA A 17 -6.96 15.13 2.63
N LYS A 18 -7.24 14.04 3.36
CA LYS A 18 -6.22 13.27 4.06
C LYS A 18 -5.32 12.60 3.03
N SER A 19 -4.01 12.64 3.22
CA SER A 19 -3.06 11.90 2.40
C SER A 19 -2.72 10.52 3.00
N VAL A 20 -2.58 9.52 2.13
CA VAL A 20 -2.13 8.17 2.47
C VAL A 20 -0.92 7.87 1.60
N PHE A 21 0.27 7.87 2.21
CA PHE A 21 1.53 7.58 1.57
C PHE A 21 1.85 6.09 1.69
N ILE A 22 1.99 5.40 0.57
CA ILE A 22 2.20 3.96 0.52
C ILE A 22 3.58 3.65 -0.04
N PHE A 23 4.36 2.89 0.70
CA PHE A 23 5.69 2.42 0.32
C PHE A 23 5.65 0.89 0.21
N CYS A 24 5.92 0.37 -0.98
CA CYS A 24 5.84 -1.05 -1.31
C CYS A 24 7.23 -1.60 -1.62
N GLU A 25 7.56 -2.79 -1.14
CA GLU A 25 8.81 -3.49 -1.47
C GLU A 25 8.84 -3.91 -2.95
N GLY A 26 7.70 -4.34 -3.47
CA GLY A 26 7.54 -4.76 -4.86
C GLY A 26 7.39 -3.58 -5.83
N ALA A 27 8.39 -3.39 -6.71
CA ALA A 27 8.43 -2.26 -7.65
C ALA A 27 7.25 -2.18 -8.64
N LYS A 28 6.57 -3.30 -8.94
CA LYS A 28 5.53 -3.37 -9.97
C LYS A 28 4.16 -3.78 -9.42
N ARG A 29 4.02 -5.01 -8.94
CA ARG A 29 2.70 -5.61 -8.69
C ARG A 29 1.91 -4.93 -7.57
N GLU A 30 2.55 -4.67 -6.43
CA GLU A 30 1.97 -3.92 -5.30
C GLU A 30 1.63 -2.49 -5.71
N ARG A 31 2.60 -1.80 -6.31
CA ARG A 31 2.43 -0.43 -6.80
C ARG A 31 1.26 -0.30 -7.78
N ASP A 32 1.17 -1.19 -8.77
CA ASP A 32 0.08 -1.20 -9.75
C ASP A 32 -1.28 -1.46 -9.10
N TYR A 33 -1.34 -2.30 -8.06
CA TYR A 33 -2.57 -2.53 -7.28
C TYR A 33 -3.01 -1.26 -6.54
N PHE A 34 -2.12 -0.60 -5.79
CA PHE A 34 -2.48 0.59 -5.03
C PHE A 34 -2.75 1.81 -5.91
N ASN A 35 -2.05 1.92 -7.05
CA ASN A 35 -2.27 2.99 -8.02
C ASN A 35 -3.68 3.01 -8.59
N TYR A 36 -4.40 1.89 -8.57
CA TYR A 36 -5.80 1.86 -8.96
C TYR A 36 -6.65 2.82 -8.12
N PHE A 37 -6.35 2.94 -6.82
CA PHE A 37 -7.15 3.74 -5.89
C PHE A 37 -6.87 5.24 -5.94
N VAL A 38 -5.81 5.64 -6.64
CA VAL A 38 -5.42 7.04 -6.78
C VAL A 38 -6.53 7.80 -7.50
N ASN A 39 -6.93 8.94 -6.96
CA ASN A 39 -8.02 9.80 -7.48
C ASN A 39 -9.42 9.18 -7.52
N ILE A 40 -9.67 8.04 -6.86
CA ILE A 40 -11.02 7.46 -6.78
C ILE A 40 -11.94 8.28 -5.86
N ASP A 41 -11.42 8.78 -4.74
CA ASP A 41 -12.19 9.55 -3.76
C ASP A 41 -11.51 10.88 -3.47
N SER A 42 -12.19 12.00 -3.72
CA SER A 42 -11.62 13.34 -3.52
C SER A 42 -11.32 13.69 -2.04
N ARG A 43 -11.78 12.87 -1.09
CA ARG A 43 -11.53 13.05 0.35
C ARG A 43 -10.20 12.44 0.80
N ILE A 44 -9.61 11.56 -0.01
CA ILE A 44 -8.38 10.84 0.30
C ILE A 44 -7.42 10.98 -0.87
N ASN A 45 -6.28 11.63 -0.64
CA ASN A 45 -5.18 11.60 -1.59
C ASN A 45 -4.33 10.36 -1.35
N ILE A 46 -4.10 9.52 -2.36
CA ILE A 46 -3.24 8.34 -2.24
C ILE A 46 -1.97 8.60 -3.04
N GLU A 47 -0.83 8.49 -2.38
CA GLU A 47 0.49 8.68 -2.96
C GLU A 47 1.28 7.37 -2.86
N VAL A 48 1.45 6.67 -3.97
CA VAL A 48 2.21 5.42 -4.00
C VAL A 48 3.64 5.73 -4.44
N TYR A 49 4.61 5.51 -3.53
CA TYR A 49 6.01 5.76 -3.84
C TYR A 49 6.52 4.79 -4.91
N SER A 50 7.17 5.34 -5.93
CA SER A 50 7.83 4.56 -6.98
C SER A 50 9.32 4.42 -6.65
N LEU A 51 9.73 3.23 -6.19
CA LEU A 51 11.14 2.90 -5.99
C LEU A 51 11.91 3.02 -7.31
N LYS A 52 13.09 3.65 -7.24
CA LYS A 52 14.07 3.65 -8.31
C LYS A 52 14.91 2.37 -8.27
N HIS A 53 15.55 2.03 -9.38
CA HIS A 53 16.32 0.79 -9.50
C HIS A 53 17.54 0.72 -8.57
N ASP A 54 18.08 1.87 -8.16
CA ASP A 54 19.24 2.01 -7.29
C ASP A 54 18.90 2.18 -5.79
N GLU A 55 17.61 2.24 -5.45
CA GLU A 55 17.14 2.39 -4.08
C GLU A 55 17.10 1.04 -3.34
N ASP A 56 17.45 1.07 -2.05
CA ASP A 56 17.40 -0.12 -1.19
C ASP A 56 15.95 -0.50 -0.88
N ASN A 57 15.49 -1.58 -1.52
CA ASN A 57 14.15 -2.12 -1.33
C ASN A 57 14.07 -3.19 -0.23
N SER A 58 15.11 -3.38 0.59
CA SER A 58 15.00 -4.19 1.80
C SER A 58 13.94 -3.61 2.75
N PRO A 59 13.38 -4.40 3.68
CA PRO A 59 12.42 -3.89 4.67
C PRO A 59 12.87 -2.60 5.36
N LEU A 60 14.10 -2.56 5.89
CA LEU A 60 14.62 -1.38 6.56
C LEU A 60 14.94 -0.26 5.57
N GLY A 61 15.53 -0.58 4.41
CA GLY A 61 15.80 0.41 3.37
C GLY A 61 14.55 1.15 2.92
N LEU A 62 13.46 0.42 2.70
CA LEU A 62 12.16 0.97 2.35
C LEU A 62 11.61 1.90 3.44
N PHE A 63 11.75 1.50 4.71
CA PHE A 63 11.36 2.36 5.83
C PHE A 63 12.19 3.63 5.87
N ASP A 64 13.51 3.55 5.68
CA ASP A 64 14.41 4.71 5.68
C ASP A 64 14.11 5.66 4.53
N ILE A 65 13.73 5.12 3.36
CA ILE A 65 13.22 5.92 2.23
C ILE A 65 11.94 6.65 2.61
N ALA A 66 10.99 5.96 3.26
CA ALA A 66 9.76 6.57 3.75
C ALA A 66 10.07 7.70 4.73
N GLU A 67 11.00 7.50 5.67
CA GLU A 67 11.37 8.50 6.67
C GLU A 67 11.99 9.73 6.02
N LYS A 68 12.89 9.55 5.05
CA LYS A 68 13.45 10.65 4.24
C LYS A 68 12.39 11.39 3.42
N CYS A 69 11.35 10.70 2.95
CA CYS A 69 10.29 11.33 2.16
C CYS A 69 9.29 12.10 3.00
N ILE A 70 9.12 11.76 4.28
CA ILE A 70 8.02 12.23 5.14
C ILE A 70 8.50 13.12 6.28
N VAL A 71 9.57 12.72 6.97
CA VAL A 71 9.97 13.33 8.24
C VAL A 71 10.86 14.53 8.00
N LYS A 72 10.36 15.71 8.41
CA LYS A 72 11.13 16.94 8.45
C LYS A 72 12.09 16.93 9.64
N SER A 73 13.38 17.09 9.39
CA SER A 73 14.41 17.20 10.42
C SER A 73 15.40 18.34 10.09
N LYS A 74 16.43 18.54 10.91
CA LYS A 74 17.50 19.50 10.60
C LYS A 74 18.31 19.06 9.38
N GLU A 75 18.50 17.76 9.23
CA GLU A 75 19.21 17.09 8.14
C GLU A 75 18.34 16.91 6.90
N ASN A 76 17.01 16.92 7.08
CA ASN A 76 16.01 16.86 6.01
C ASN A 76 14.98 18.00 6.12
N PRO A 77 15.37 19.26 5.84
CA PRO A 77 14.50 20.41 6.06
C PRO A 77 13.32 20.49 5.07
N ASN A 78 13.45 19.86 3.91
CA ASN A 78 12.47 19.86 2.83
C ASN A 78 12.20 18.41 2.38
N PRO A 79 11.45 17.63 3.17
CA PRO A 79 11.05 16.29 2.76
C PRO A 79 10.25 16.34 1.45
N LYS A 80 10.24 15.21 0.72
CA LYS A 80 9.51 15.09 -0.55
C LYS A 80 8.01 15.41 -0.40
N TYR A 81 7.43 15.02 0.72
CA TYR A 81 6.02 15.20 1.01
C TYR A 81 5.81 16.09 2.22
N ASP A 82 4.80 16.95 2.15
CA ASP A 82 4.32 17.76 3.26
C ASP A 82 3.33 16.95 4.10
N PHE A 83 3.82 16.27 5.15
CA PHE A 83 3.02 15.41 6.00
C PHE A 83 2.24 16.21 7.04
N ARG A 84 0.90 16.11 6.99
CA ARG A 84 -0.02 16.90 7.82
C ARG A 84 -0.72 16.07 8.87
N GLU A 85 -1.40 16.75 9.78
CA GLU A 85 -2.25 16.09 10.76
C GLU A 85 -3.38 15.31 10.07
N GLY A 86 -3.48 14.01 10.37
CA GLY A 86 -4.49 13.12 9.81
C GLY A 86 -3.95 12.25 8.67
N ASP A 87 -2.82 12.62 8.07
CA ASP A 87 -2.15 11.81 7.05
C ASP A 87 -1.62 10.49 7.62
N GLU A 88 -1.40 9.51 6.74
CA GLU A 88 -0.91 8.20 7.12
C GLU A 88 0.24 7.73 6.24
N VAL A 89 1.18 7.01 6.84
CA VAL A 89 2.26 6.31 6.14
C VAL A 89 2.06 4.81 6.30
N TRP A 90 2.05 4.09 5.19
CA TRP A 90 1.88 2.64 5.15
C TRP A 90 3.10 2.00 4.50
N ILE A 91 3.80 1.18 5.27
CA ILE A 91 4.89 0.32 4.80
C ILE A 91 4.27 -1.03 4.48
N VAL A 92 4.33 -1.46 3.22
CA VAL A 92 3.75 -2.71 2.72
C VAL A 92 4.87 -3.66 2.36
N LEU A 93 4.95 -4.79 3.06
CA LEU A 93 6.01 -5.78 2.90
C LEU A 93 5.45 -7.19 2.77
N ASP A 94 6.16 -8.04 2.04
CA ASP A 94 5.91 -9.47 2.00
C ASP A 94 6.82 -10.17 3.02
N ILE A 95 6.29 -11.10 3.81
CA ILE A 95 7.11 -11.85 4.78
C ILE A 95 8.11 -12.76 4.06
N ASP A 96 7.68 -13.44 2.99
CA ASP A 96 8.44 -14.47 2.26
C ASP A 96 9.15 -15.46 3.20
N LYS A 97 8.48 -16.59 3.51
CA LYS A 97 8.98 -17.55 4.49
C LYS A 97 10.38 -18.07 4.20
N ASP A 98 10.78 -18.16 2.93
CA ASP A 98 12.09 -18.65 2.53
C ASP A 98 13.21 -17.67 2.94
N LYS A 99 12.87 -16.40 3.18
CA LYS A 99 13.79 -15.33 3.61
C LYS A 99 13.52 -14.86 5.05
N PHE A 100 12.65 -15.53 5.79
CA PHE A 100 12.17 -15.03 7.07
C PHE A 100 13.30 -14.80 8.07
N ASN A 101 14.20 -15.77 8.25
CA ASN A 101 15.25 -15.71 9.28
C ASN A 101 16.19 -14.51 9.10
N SER A 102 16.46 -14.07 7.87
CA SER A 102 17.32 -12.90 7.61
C SER A 102 16.57 -11.57 7.69
N ARG A 103 15.23 -11.59 7.71
CA ARG A 103 14.36 -10.41 7.66
C ARG A 103 13.59 -10.16 8.96
N GLU A 104 13.44 -11.16 9.81
CA GLU A 104 12.74 -11.07 11.09
C GLU A 104 13.24 -9.89 11.97
N PRO A 105 14.55 -9.69 12.17
CA PRO A 105 15.05 -8.55 12.95
C PRO A 105 14.65 -7.19 12.34
N GLN A 106 14.59 -7.12 11.01
CA GLN A 106 14.18 -5.91 10.29
C GLN A 106 12.69 -5.63 10.51
N PHE A 107 11.84 -6.66 10.46
CA PHE A 107 10.40 -6.50 10.71
C PHE A 107 10.13 -6.03 12.14
N ASP A 108 10.84 -6.54 13.13
CA ASP A 108 10.67 -6.13 14.52
C ASP A 108 11.12 -4.68 14.75
N GLU A 109 12.23 -4.28 14.13
CA GLU A 109 12.67 -2.89 14.16
C GLU A 109 11.67 -1.95 13.48
N ILE A 110 11.10 -2.34 12.33
CA ILE A 110 10.05 -1.56 11.66
C ILE A 110 8.81 -1.44 12.53
N LYS A 111 8.34 -2.53 13.17
CA LYS A 111 7.20 -2.47 14.10
C LYS A 111 7.47 -1.47 15.23
N ARG A 112 8.69 -1.47 15.79
CA ARG A 112 9.10 -0.54 16.84
C ARG A 112 9.10 0.90 16.33
N ARG A 113 9.67 1.17 15.16
CA ARG A 113 9.71 2.51 14.54
C ARG A 113 8.32 3.01 14.16
N CYS A 114 7.44 2.16 13.61
CA CYS A 114 6.04 2.52 13.37
C CYS A 114 5.30 2.89 14.66
N LYS A 115 5.53 2.18 15.77
CA LYS A 115 4.92 2.53 17.06
C LYS A 115 5.37 3.90 17.60
N ASN A 116 6.61 4.29 17.30
CA ASN A 116 7.18 5.56 17.75
C ASN A 116 6.75 6.74 16.86
N ASN A 117 6.35 6.48 15.60
CA ASN A 117 5.90 7.50 14.66
C ASN A 117 4.37 7.53 14.59
N LYS A 118 3.77 8.68 14.92
CA LYS A 118 2.31 8.83 14.84
C LYS A 118 1.82 8.61 13.41
N LYS A 119 0.79 7.78 13.24
CA LYS A 119 0.14 7.47 11.95
C LYS A 119 1.04 6.74 10.94
N TRP A 120 2.02 6.00 11.44
CA TRP A 120 2.80 5.05 10.65
C TRP A 120 2.33 3.63 10.90
N PHE A 121 2.12 2.88 9.82
CA PHE A 121 1.54 1.55 9.85
C PHE A 121 2.37 0.57 9.03
N LEU A 122 2.38 -0.69 9.47
CA LEU A 122 3.00 -1.80 8.78
C LEU A 122 1.92 -2.77 8.32
N ALA A 123 1.85 -3.03 7.01
CA ALA A 123 1.02 -4.05 6.40
C ALA A 123 1.91 -5.21 5.92
N LEU A 124 1.60 -6.43 6.34
CA LEU A 124 2.37 -7.62 6.01
C LEU A 124 1.53 -8.62 5.22
N SER A 125 1.99 -8.99 4.02
CA SER A 125 1.47 -10.15 3.29
C SER A 125 2.20 -11.41 3.76
N ASN A 126 1.47 -12.45 4.15
CA ASN A 126 2.07 -13.71 4.61
C ASN A 126 1.44 -14.92 3.88
N PRO A 127 2.15 -15.57 2.93
CA PRO A 127 3.59 -15.42 2.68
C PRO A 127 3.98 -14.36 1.64
N CYS A 128 3.07 -13.91 0.77
CA CYS A 128 3.34 -12.99 -0.34
C CYS A 128 2.12 -12.15 -0.72
N PHE A 129 2.30 -11.14 -1.56
CA PHE A 129 1.26 -10.21 -1.96
C PHE A 129 0.05 -10.86 -2.65
N GLU A 130 0.20 -12.05 -3.26
CA GLU A 130 -0.94 -12.77 -3.82
C GLU A 130 -2.01 -13.15 -2.77
N VAL A 131 -1.65 -13.20 -1.49
CA VAL A 131 -2.62 -13.32 -0.39
C VAL A 131 -3.56 -12.12 -0.38
N TRP A 132 -3.02 -10.91 -0.50
CA TRP A 132 -3.79 -9.67 -0.57
C TRP A 132 -4.75 -9.69 -1.76
N LEU A 133 -4.24 -10.09 -2.94
CA LEU A 133 -5.03 -10.15 -4.17
C LEU A 133 -6.14 -11.20 -4.11
N TYR A 134 -5.90 -12.32 -3.44
CA TYR A 134 -6.94 -13.32 -3.20
C TYR A 134 -8.03 -12.73 -2.30
N PHE A 135 -7.66 -12.14 -1.16
CA PHE A 135 -8.64 -11.62 -0.20
C PHE A 135 -9.38 -10.37 -0.69
N HIS A 136 -8.85 -9.66 -1.69
CA HIS A 136 -9.60 -8.63 -2.40
C HIS A 136 -10.88 -9.18 -3.06
N LEU A 137 -10.84 -10.42 -3.57
CA LEU A 137 -11.94 -11.02 -4.33
C LEU A 137 -12.76 -12.03 -3.51
N TYR A 138 -12.18 -12.54 -2.43
CA TYR A 138 -12.75 -13.65 -1.67
C TYR A 138 -12.68 -13.34 -0.17
N SER A 139 -13.82 -13.41 0.51
CA SER A 139 -13.89 -13.23 1.96
C SER A 139 -13.48 -14.47 2.75
N SER A 140 -13.57 -15.66 2.13
CA SER A 140 -13.25 -16.94 2.77
C SER A 140 -11.85 -17.43 2.45
N LYS A 141 -11.13 -17.85 3.48
CA LYS A 141 -9.82 -18.52 3.37
C LYS A 141 -9.95 -19.83 2.57
N PRO A 142 -9.00 -20.14 1.67
CA PRO A 142 -9.01 -21.42 0.94
C PRO A 142 -8.64 -22.58 1.86
N ASP A 143 -9.19 -23.76 1.58
CA ASP A 143 -8.82 -25.00 2.26
C ASP A 143 -7.35 -25.37 1.97
N ASN A 144 -6.68 -25.99 2.94
CA ASN A 144 -5.27 -26.42 2.86
C ASN A 144 -4.30 -25.27 2.50
N LEU A 145 -4.17 -24.32 3.44
CA LEU A 145 -3.28 -23.17 3.28
C LEU A 145 -1.83 -23.59 3.11
N SER A 146 -1.25 -23.30 1.95
CA SER A 146 0.20 -23.42 1.77
C SER A 146 0.89 -22.13 2.22
N THR A 147 2.07 -22.30 2.79
CA THR A 147 2.95 -21.18 3.15
C THR A 147 3.92 -20.82 2.02
N LYS A 148 3.82 -21.49 0.87
CA LYS A 148 4.66 -21.25 -0.30
C LYS A 148 4.03 -20.19 -1.20
N CYS A 149 4.81 -19.17 -1.56
CA CYS A 149 4.38 -18.09 -2.45
C CYS A 149 3.91 -18.60 -3.82
N SER A 150 4.54 -19.66 -4.35
CA SER A 150 4.18 -20.27 -5.64
C SER A 150 2.77 -20.86 -5.66
N VAL A 151 2.28 -21.38 -4.53
CA VAL A 151 0.93 -21.95 -4.43
C VAL A 151 -0.12 -20.83 -4.47
N TRP A 152 0.13 -19.71 -3.78
CA TRP A 152 -0.75 -18.54 -3.83
C TRP A 152 -0.81 -17.91 -5.22
N LYS A 153 0.34 -17.81 -5.91
CA LYS A 153 0.39 -17.40 -7.32
C LYS A 153 -0.46 -18.29 -8.22
N SER A 154 -0.33 -19.60 -8.08
CA SER A 154 -1.15 -20.56 -8.83
C SER A 154 -2.64 -20.43 -8.50
N LEU A 155 -2.98 -20.26 -7.22
CA LEU A 155 -4.35 -20.12 -6.75
C LEU A 155 -5.04 -18.89 -7.35
N VAL A 156 -4.41 -17.71 -7.25
CA VAL A 156 -4.95 -16.47 -7.82
C VAL A 156 -5.12 -16.60 -9.33
N ASN A 157 -4.14 -17.18 -10.03
CA ASN A 157 -4.23 -17.40 -11.48
C ASN A 157 -5.32 -18.39 -11.90
N LYS A 158 -5.66 -19.37 -11.05
CA LYS A 158 -6.77 -20.31 -11.30
C LYS A 158 -8.13 -19.67 -11.00
N LYS A 159 -8.21 -18.87 -9.93
CA LYS A 159 -9.44 -18.24 -9.45
C LYS A 159 -9.86 -17.03 -10.28
N VAL A 160 -8.91 -16.36 -10.92
CA VAL A 160 -9.15 -15.23 -11.82
C VAL A 160 -8.69 -15.64 -13.21
N LYS A 161 -9.63 -15.89 -14.13
CA LYS A 161 -9.31 -16.29 -15.51
C LYS A 161 -8.48 -15.18 -16.18
N GLY A 162 -7.23 -15.49 -16.53
CA GLY A 162 -6.27 -14.52 -17.07
C GLY A 162 -5.40 -13.81 -16.03
N GLY A 163 -5.52 -14.17 -14.75
CA GLY A 163 -4.78 -13.58 -13.64
C GLY A 163 -5.41 -12.29 -13.10
N PHE A 164 -4.99 -11.89 -11.90
CA PHE A 164 -5.41 -10.63 -11.30
C PHE A 164 -4.84 -9.45 -12.09
N ASP A 165 -5.70 -8.71 -12.78
CA ASP A 165 -5.41 -7.42 -13.41
C ASP A 165 -5.68 -6.25 -12.45
N SER A 166 -4.61 -5.57 -12.02
CA SER A 166 -4.66 -4.39 -11.13
C SER A 166 -5.41 -3.19 -11.71
N ARG A 167 -5.74 -3.18 -13.00
CA ARG A 167 -6.52 -2.10 -13.63
C ARG A 167 -8.03 -2.36 -13.61
N ARG A 168 -8.45 -3.57 -13.24
CA ARG A 168 -9.85 -4.02 -13.39
C ARG A 168 -10.42 -4.61 -12.12
N HIS A 169 -9.69 -5.53 -11.49
CA HIS A 169 -10.21 -6.27 -10.35
C HIS A 169 -10.30 -5.47 -9.05
N PRO A 170 -9.45 -4.45 -8.80
CA PRO A 170 -9.59 -3.64 -7.60
C PRO A 170 -10.92 -2.89 -7.45
N ILE A 171 -11.80 -2.89 -8.46
CA ILE A 171 -13.15 -2.32 -8.39
C ILE A 171 -14.10 -3.09 -7.46
N TYR A 172 -13.79 -4.36 -7.15
CA TYR A 172 -14.70 -5.26 -6.42
C TYR A 172 -14.53 -5.13 -4.90
N ILE A 173 -14.70 -3.91 -4.38
CA ILE A 173 -14.68 -3.59 -2.94
C ILE A 173 -16.09 -3.45 -2.39
#